data_AF-A0A8K1G7R2-F1
#
_entry.id   AF-A0A8K1G7R2-F1
#
_cell.length_a   1.000
_cell.length_b   1.000
_cell.length_c   1.000
_cell.angle_alpha   90.00
_cell.angle_beta   90.00
_cell.angle_gamma   90.00
#
_symmetry.space_group_name_H-M   'P 1'
#
loop_
_entity.id
_entity.type
_entity.pdbx_description
1 polymer ?
#
loop_
_entity_poly.entity_id
_entity_poly.type
_entity_poly.pdbx_seq_one_letter_code
_entity_poly.pdbx_strand_id
1 'polypeptide(L)'
;MCETYSRWLLRVSVAQICQALGWDSVQVSACDLLTDVLQRYLQGLGRGCHRYCELYGRTDPILDDVGDAFKLMGVNLHELEDYIHNIEPVTFAHQIPSFPVSKNNVLQFPQLGSKDAEERKEYIPDYLPPIVSSQE
;
A
#
# COMPACT_ATOMS: atom_id res chain seq x y z
N MET A 1 6.48 -7.27 8.16
CA MET A 1 7.53 -6.22 8.05
C MET A 1 7.05 -5.06 7.16
N CYS A 2 6.62 -5.29 5.92
CA CYS A 2 6.17 -4.20 5.02
C CYS A 2 4.83 -3.57 5.42
N GLU A 3 3.86 -4.36 5.90
CA GLU A 3 2.56 -3.86 6.38
C GLU A 3 2.67 -2.95 7.61
N THR A 4 3.65 -3.24 8.48
CA THR A 4 3.93 -2.41 9.65
C THR A 4 4.40 -1.01 9.23
N TYR A 5 5.21 -0.93 8.16
CA TYR A 5 5.69 0.34 7.63
C TYR A 5 4.56 1.18 7.01
N SER A 6 3.68 0.57 6.21
CA SER A 6 2.54 1.30 5.63
C SER A 6 1.57 1.80 6.70
N ARG A 7 1.30 1.00 7.74
CA ARG A 7 0.52 1.44 8.91
C ARG A 7 1.18 2.61 9.63
N TRP A 8 2.50 2.57 9.80
CA TRP A 8 3.23 3.68 10.42
C TRP A 8 3.12 4.97 9.60
N LEU A 9 3.20 4.88 8.27
CA LEU A 9 2.99 6.03 7.39
C LEU A 9 1.56 6.59 7.49
N LEU A 10 0.53 5.74 7.58
CA LEU A 10 -0.84 6.19 7.81
C LEU A 10 -0.98 6.88 9.18
N ARG A 11 -0.27 6.42 10.21
CA ARG A 11 -0.26 7.10 11.51
C ARG A 11 0.41 8.46 11.44
N VAL A 12 1.49 8.58 10.65
CA VAL A 12 2.16 9.87 10.40
C VAL A 12 1.22 10.83 9.65
N SER A 13 0.46 10.36 8.66
CA SER A 13 -0.50 11.23 7.96
C SER A 13 -1.64 11.70 8.85
N VAL A 14 -2.16 10.85 9.75
CA VAL A 14 -3.12 11.26 10.78
C VAL A 14 -2.51 12.33 11.70
N ALA A 15 -1.27 12.14 12.14
CA ALA A 15 -0.57 13.12 12.98
C ALA A 15 -0.34 14.46 12.25
N GLN A 16 -0.01 14.44 10.96
CA GLN A 16 0.13 15.64 10.12
C GLN A 16 -1.18 16.41 9.99
N ILE A 17 -2.32 15.72 9.85
CA ILE A 17 -3.64 16.36 9.86
C ILE A 17 -3.91 17.01 11.22
N CYS A 18 -3.63 16.31 12.32
CA CYS A 18 -3.76 16.89 13.67
C CYS A 18 -2.88 18.14 13.85
N GLN A 19 -1.65 18.12 13.31
CA GLN A 19 -0.75 19.28 13.33
C GLN A 19 -1.31 20.45 12.51
N ALA A 20 -1.83 20.20 11.30
CA ALA A 20 -2.46 21.22 10.46
C ALA A 20 -3.67 21.87 11.15
N LEU A 21 -4.40 21.08 11.95
CA LEU A 21 -5.54 21.56 12.76
C LEU A 21 -5.11 22.25 14.07
N GLY A 22 -3.82 22.29 14.40
CA GLY A 22 -3.29 22.98 15.58
C GLY A 22 -3.30 22.19 16.89
N TRP A 23 -3.37 20.86 16.84
CA TRP A 23 -3.30 20.02 18.05
C TRP A 23 -1.87 19.91 18.57
N ASP A 24 -1.65 20.30 19.82
CA ASP A 24 -0.34 20.19 20.49
C ASP A 24 -0.07 18.76 21.02
N SER A 25 -1.12 18.04 21.43
CA SER A 25 -1.00 16.66 21.89
C SER A 25 -2.24 15.82 21.53
N VAL A 26 -2.01 14.51 21.36
CA VAL A 26 -3.05 13.53 21.05
C VAL A 26 -2.78 12.25 21.83
N GLN A 27 -3.82 11.61 22.35
CA GLN A 27 -3.70 10.29 22.96
C GLN A 27 -3.27 9.26 21.91
N VAL A 28 -2.19 8.52 22.19
CA VAL A 28 -1.61 7.55 21.25
C VAL A 28 -2.62 6.50 20.78
N SER A 29 -3.41 5.95 21.70
CA SER A 29 -4.44 4.96 21.36
C SER A 29 -5.55 5.52 20.46
N ALA A 30 -5.93 6.79 20.61
CA ALA A 30 -6.88 7.44 19.72
C ALA A 30 -6.31 7.61 18.31
N CYS A 31 -5.03 8.01 18.20
CA CYS A 31 -4.34 8.11 16.93
C CYS A 31 -4.22 6.74 16.22
N ASP A 32 -3.91 5.67 16.98
CA ASP A 32 -3.87 4.32 16.44
C ASP A 32 -5.26 3.86 15.94
N LEU A 33 -6.34 4.16 16.69
CA LEU A 33 -7.71 3.87 16.26
C LEU A 33 -8.13 4.66 15.01
N LEU A 34 -7.78 5.95 14.93
CA LEU A 34 -8.03 6.76 13.73
C LEU A 34 -7.27 6.22 12.52
N THR A 35 -6.05 5.70 12.73
CA THR A 35 -5.28 5.02 11.68
C THR A 35 -6.00 3.77 11.18
N ASP A 36 -6.57 2.97 12.09
CA ASP A 36 -7.39 1.80 11.73
C ASP A 36 -8.67 2.18 10.97
N VAL A 37 -9.36 3.22 11.42
CA VAL A 37 -10.56 3.74 10.76
C VAL A 37 -10.22 4.24 9.35
N LEU A 38 -9.15 5.01 9.20
CA LEU A 38 -8.68 5.51 7.90
C LEU A 38 -8.34 4.35 6.94
N GLN A 39 -7.62 3.34 7.42
CA GLN A 39 -7.30 2.16 6.62
C GLN A 39 -8.58 1.44 6.15
N ARG A 40 -9.55 1.22 7.04
CA ARG A 40 -10.83 0.58 6.69
C ARG A 40 -11.68 1.43 5.76
N TYR A 41 -11.62 2.76 5.90
CA TYR A 41 -12.29 3.69 5.00
C TYR A 41 -11.73 3.60 3.58
N LEU A 42 -10.40 3.62 3.41
CA LEU A 42 -9.75 3.46 2.11
C LEU A 42 -10.08 2.11 1.45
N GLN A 43 -10.13 1.03 2.23
CA GLN A 43 -10.60 -0.27 1.73
C GLN A 43 -12.08 -0.25 1.34
N GLY A 44 -12.91 0.46 2.11
CA GLY A 44 -14.33 0.68 1.79
C GLY A 44 -14.51 1.39 0.46
N LEU A 45 -13.78 2.50 0.27
CA LEU A 45 -13.76 3.27 -0.98
C LEU A 45 -13.30 2.41 -2.15
N GLY A 46 -12.17 1.69 -2.00
CA GLY A 46 -11.66 0.80 -3.04
C GLY A 46 -12.65 -0.30 -3.44
N ARG A 47 -13.33 -0.91 -2.46
CA ARG A 47 -14.42 -1.88 -2.73
C ARG A 47 -15.61 -1.23 -3.45
N GLY A 48 -15.94 0.02 -3.13
CA GLY A 48 -16.97 0.80 -3.83
C GLY A 48 -16.61 1.01 -5.29
N CYS A 49 -15.42 1.58 -5.55
CA CYS A 49 -14.92 1.82 -6.91
C CYS A 49 -14.85 0.53 -7.74
N HIS A 50 -14.36 -0.56 -7.14
CA HIS A 50 -14.28 -1.86 -7.80
C HIS A 50 -15.65 -2.38 -8.24
N ARG A 51 -16.66 -2.32 -7.35
CA ARG A 51 -18.03 -2.72 -7.70
C ARG A 51 -18.62 -1.85 -8.80
N TYR A 52 -18.32 -0.55 -8.83
CA TYR A 52 -18.77 0.33 -9.91
C TYR A 52 -18.14 -0.03 -11.25
N CYS A 53 -16.81 -0.19 -11.33
CA CYS A 53 -16.15 -0.49 -12.61
C CYS A 53 -16.53 -1.88 -13.15
N GLU A 54 -16.77 -2.86 -12.28
CA GLU A 54 -17.25 -4.20 -12.64
C GLU A 54 -18.61 -4.18 -13.36
N LEU A 55 -19.52 -3.28 -12.99
CA LEU A 55 -20.81 -3.12 -13.67
C LEU A 55 -20.66 -2.67 -15.13
N TYR A 56 -19.57 -1.99 -15.44
CA TYR A 56 -19.21 -1.59 -16.80
C TYR A 56 -18.34 -2.63 -17.54
N GLY A 57 -18.06 -3.78 -16.90
CA GLY A 57 -17.16 -4.80 -17.44
C GLY A 57 -15.70 -4.35 -17.55
N ARG A 58 -15.32 -3.31 -16.80
CA ARG A 58 -13.93 -2.78 -16.76
C ARG A 58 -13.26 -3.18 -15.45
N THR A 59 -11.94 -3.27 -15.48
CA THR A 59 -11.11 -3.40 -14.26
C THR A 59 -10.56 -2.05 -13.80
N ASP A 60 -10.39 -1.12 -14.73
CA ASP A 60 -9.75 0.17 -14.49
C ASP A 60 -10.82 1.19 -14.06
N PRO A 61 -10.78 1.67 -12.80
CA PRO A 61 -11.71 2.70 -12.34
C PRO A 61 -11.37 4.06 -12.96
N ILE A 62 -12.40 4.79 -13.38
CA ILE A 62 -12.27 6.18 -13.85
C ILE A 62 -12.64 7.17 -12.73
N LEU A 63 -12.41 8.48 -12.96
CA LEU A 63 -12.73 9.51 -11.97
C LEU A 63 -14.21 9.53 -11.58
N ASP A 64 -15.12 9.26 -12.52
CA ASP A 64 -16.55 9.20 -12.25
C ASP A 64 -16.91 8.04 -11.29
N ASP A 65 -16.26 6.87 -11.44
CA ASP A 65 -16.46 5.71 -10.55
C ASP A 65 -16.07 6.06 -9.10
N VAL A 66 -14.96 6.80 -8.94
CA VAL A 66 -14.48 7.27 -7.63
C VAL A 66 -15.41 8.36 -7.08
N GLY A 67 -15.87 9.28 -7.93
CA GLY A 67 -16.82 10.33 -7.54
C GLY A 67 -18.15 9.75 -7.05
N ASP A 68 -18.68 8.74 -7.74
CA ASP A 68 -19.92 8.08 -7.35
C ASP A 68 -19.75 7.19 -6.10
N ALA A 69 -18.56 6.59 -5.91
CA ALA A 69 -18.22 5.94 -4.65
C ALA A 69 -18.19 6.93 -3.47
N PHE A 70 -17.60 8.11 -3.63
CA PHE A 70 -17.62 9.15 -2.60
C PHE A 70 -19.04 9.65 -2.28
N LYS A 71 -19.87 9.91 -3.30
CA LYS A 71 -21.28 10.30 -3.10
C LYS A 71 -22.06 9.22 -2.34
N LEU A 72 -21.87 7.95 -2.69
CA LEU A 72 -22.50 6.82 -1.99
C LEU A 72 -22.05 6.74 -0.52
N MET A 73 -20.79 7.11 -0.23
CA MET A 73 -20.24 7.19 1.12
C MET A 73 -20.60 8.49 1.85
N GLY A 74 -21.40 9.38 1.25
CA GLY A 74 -21.89 10.61 1.86
C GLY A 74 -20.93 11.79 1.83
N VAL A 75 -19.97 11.82 0.91
CA VAL A 75 -19.02 12.93 0.76
C VAL A 75 -19.54 13.96 -0.25
N ASN A 76 -19.56 15.23 0.14
CA ASN A 76 -19.82 16.36 -0.75
C ASN A 76 -18.55 16.76 -1.50
N LEU A 77 -18.47 16.45 -2.79
CA LEU A 77 -17.26 16.69 -3.59
C LEU A 77 -16.94 18.19 -3.78
N HIS A 78 -17.93 19.08 -3.67
CA HIS A 78 -17.71 20.52 -3.84
C HIS A 78 -16.82 21.11 -2.74
N GLU A 79 -16.89 20.54 -1.54
CA GLU A 79 -16.07 20.99 -0.39
C GLU A 79 -14.61 20.57 -0.51
N LEU A 80 -14.25 19.67 -1.45
CA LEU A 80 -12.87 19.23 -1.63
C LEU A 80 -11.97 20.35 -2.18
N GLU A 81 -12.48 21.20 -3.07
CA GLU A 81 -11.72 22.34 -3.59
C GLU A 81 -11.40 23.32 -2.46
N ASP A 82 -12.41 23.67 -1.66
CA ASP A 82 -12.24 24.50 -0.47
C ASP A 82 -11.28 23.86 0.54
N TYR A 83 -11.38 22.55 0.76
CA TYR A 83 -10.49 21.84 1.67
C TYR A 83 -9.03 21.91 1.22
N ILE A 84 -8.76 21.72 -0.07
CA ILE A 84 -7.40 21.80 -0.65
C ILE A 84 -6.83 23.22 -0.51
N HIS A 85 -7.68 24.25 -0.66
CA HIS A 85 -7.24 25.64 -0.52
C HIS A 85 -7.03 26.08 0.93
N ASN A 86 -7.80 25.54 1.88
CA ASN A 86 -7.79 25.98 3.27
C ASN A 86 -6.84 25.16 4.17
N ILE A 87 -6.52 23.93 3.81
CA ILE A 87 -5.61 23.07 4.57
C ILE A 87 -4.24 23.09 3.91
N GLU A 88 -3.27 23.77 4.54
CA GLU A 88 -1.87 23.66 4.13
C GLU A 88 -1.37 22.22 4.35
N PRO A 89 -0.84 21.55 3.31
CA PRO A 89 -0.36 20.19 3.45
C PRO A 89 0.95 20.18 4.24
N VAL A 90 0.93 19.55 5.42
CA VAL A 90 2.16 19.26 6.16
C VAL A 90 2.92 18.15 5.42
N THR A 91 4.07 18.49 4.86
CA THR A 91 4.88 17.55 4.08
C THR A 91 5.53 16.48 4.97
N PHE A 92 5.75 15.29 4.43
CA PHE A 92 6.62 14.32 5.08
C PHE A 92 8.06 14.85 5.16
N ALA A 93 8.71 14.65 6.30
CA ALA A 93 10.10 15.10 6.50
C ALA A 93 11.11 14.39 5.57
N HIS A 94 10.77 13.19 5.10
CA HIS A 94 11.60 12.39 4.19
C HIS A 94 10.74 11.86 3.04
N GLN A 95 11.36 11.65 1.87
CA GLN A 95 10.68 11.02 0.75
C GLN A 95 10.30 9.58 1.10
N ILE A 96 9.05 9.22 0.81
CA ILE A 96 8.54 7.86 0.99
C ILE A 96 9.06 7.01 -0.18
N PRO A 97 9.78 5.90 0.08
CA PRO A 97 10.25 5.04 -0.98
C PRO A 97 9.08 4.33 -1.67
N SER A 98 9.16 4.16 -2.98
CA SER A 98 8.20 3.34 -3.73
C SER A 98 8.33 1.88 -3.30
N PHE A 99 7.20 1.28 -2.92
CA PHE A 99 7.15 -0.12 -2.52
C PHE A 99 6.65 -0.99 -3.68
N PRO A 100 7.18 -2.21 -3.88
CA PRO A 100 8.29 -2.82 -3.14
C PRO A 100 9.64 -2.16 -3.45
N VAL A 101 10.44 -1.94 -2.39
CA VAL A 101 11.81 -1.43 -2.56
C VAL A 101 12.64 -2.50 -3.24
N SER A 102 13.12 -2.21 -4.45
CA SER A 102 14.00 -3.09 -5.20
C SER A 102 15.21 -3.46 -4.35
N LYS A 103 15.31 -4.74 -4.00
CA LYS A 103 16.54 -5.31 -3.42
C LYS A 103 17.44 -5.74 -4.56
N ASN A 104 18.75 -5.70 -4.34
CA ASN A 104 19.68 -6.37 -5.25
C ASN A 104 19.25 -7.84 -5.33
N ASN A 105 18.86 -8.26 -6.54
CA ASN A 105 18.38 -9.60 -6.77
C ASN A 105 19.60 -10.52 -6.81
N VAL A 106 20.03 -10.98 -5.63
CA VAL A 106 21.05 -12.03 -5.52
C VAL A 106 20.33 -13.34 -5.83
N LEU A 107 20.15 -13.58 -7.13
CA LEU A 107 19.69 -14.87 -7.62
C LEU A 107 20.72 -15.90 -7.11
N GLN A 108 20.29 -16.76 -6.20
CA GLN A 108 21.13 -17.81 -5.59
C GLN A 108 21.36 -18.93 -6.59
N PHE A 109 21.95 -18.60 -7.74
CA PHE A 109 22.35 -19.59 -8.70
C PHE A 109 23.40 -20.49 -8.05
N PRO A 110 23.23 -21.82 -8.11
CA PRO A 110 24.25 -22.76 -7.68
C PRO A 110 25.54 -22.44 -8.42
N GLN A 111 26.64 -22.32 -7.68
CA GLN A 111 27.94 -22.20 -8.33
C GLN A 111 28.27 -23.52 -9.02
N LEU A 112 28.96 -23.46 -10.16
CA LEU A 112 29.43 -24.65 -10.87
C LEU A 112 30.27 -25.53 -9.92
N GLY A 113 29.87 -26.79 -9.72
CA GLY A 113 30.51 -27.72 -8.76
C GLY A 113 29.94 -27.68 -7.34
N SER A 114 28.84 -26.97 -7.10
CA SER A 114 28.08 -27.09 -5.84
C SER A 114 27.24 -28.38 -5.82
N LYS A 115 26.97 -28.92 -4.63
CA LYS A 115 26.11 -30.12 -4.45
C LYS A 115 24.74 -29.96 -5.12
N ASP A 116 24.16 -28.76 -5.06
CA ASP A 116 22.88 -28.45 -5.68
C ASP A 116 22.92 -28.49 -7.22
N ALA A 117 24.09 -28.25 -7.82
CA ALA A 117 24.30 -28.39 -9.26
C ALA A 117 24.50 -29.87 -9.66
N GLU A 118 25.14 -30.67 -8.81
CA GLU A 118 25.35 -32.11 -9.05
C GLU A 118 24.09 -32.95 -8.83
N GLU A 119 23.25 -32.59 -7.85
CA GLU A 119 21.97 -33.28 -7.58
C GLU A 119 20.85 -32.86 -8.54
N ARG A 120 21.14 -31.96 -9.50
CA ARG A 120 20.15 -31.48 -10.46
C ARG A 120 19.78 -32.58 -11.45
N LYS A 121 18.47 -32.83 -11.58
CA LYS A 121 17.94 -33.81 -12.53
C LYS A 121 17.99 -33.27 -13.96
N GLU A 122 18.41 -34.11 -14.91
CA GLU A 122 18.61 -33.76 -16.33
C GLU A 122 17.37 -33.18 -17.03
N TYR A 123 16.15 -33.55 -16.58
CA TYR A 123 14.90 -33.04 -17.17
C TYR A 123 14.52 -31.63 -16.68
N ILE A 124 15.28 -31.02 -15.77
CA ILE A 124 15.01 -29.68 -15.24
C ILE A 124 15.86 -28.64 -16.02
N PRO A 125 15.25 -27.79 -16.86
CA PRO A 125 15.98 -26.82 -17.68
C PRO A 125 16.89 -25.89 -16.87
N ASP A 126 18.12 -25.64 -17.33
CA ASP A 126 19.18 -24.91 -16.58
C ASP A 126 18.81 -23.48 -16.15
N TYR A 127 17.87 -22.83 -16.83
CA TYR A 127 17.41 -21.48 -16.48
C TYR A 127 16.46 -21.45 -15.26
N LEU A 128 15.95 -22.61 -14.82
CA LEU A 128 15.11 -22.70 -13.62
C LEU A 128 15.99 -22.73 -12.36
N PRO A 129 15.58 -22.03 -11.29
CA PRO A 129 16.31 -22.04 -10.03
C PRO A 129 16.47 -23.48 -9.48
N PRO A 130 17.52 -23.75 -8.70
CA PRO A 130 17.67 -25.01 -7.98
C PRO A 130 16.44 -25.25 -7.09
N ILE A 131 15.95 -26.49 -7.08
CA ILE A 131 14.89 -26.87 -6.17
C ILE A 131 15.56 -27.05 -4.81
N VAL A 132 15.25 -26.18 -3.86
CA VAL A 132 15.71 -26.33 -2.48
C VAL A 132 15.20 -27.69 -1.99
N SER A 133 16.11 -28.62 -1.71
CA SER A 133 15.74 -29.87 -1.06
C SER A 133 15.14 -29.49 0.30
N SER A 134 13.90 -29.89 0.55
CA SER A 134 13.27 -29.71 1.86
C SER A 134 14.07 -30.54 2.86
N GLN A 135 15.02 -29.92 3.55
CA GLN A 135 15.62 -30.51 4.74
C GLN A 135 14.56 -30.49 5.83
N GLU A 136 14.11 -31.69 6.23
CA GLU A 136 13.50 -31.95 7.54
C GLU A 136 14.44 -31.59 8.69
#